data_AF-A0A352GJR8-F1
#
_entry.id   AF-A0A352GJR8-F1
#
_cell.length_a   1.000
_cell.length_b   1.000
_cell.length_c   1.000
_cell.angle_alpha   90.00
_cell.angle_beta   90.00
_cell.angle_gamma   90.00
#
_symmetry.space_group_name_H-M   'P 1'
#
loop_
_entity.id
_entity.type
_entity.pdbx_description
1 polymer ?
#
loop_
_entity_poly.entity_id
_entity_poly.type
_entity_poly.pdbx_seq_one_letter_code
_entity_poly.pdbx_strand_id
1 'polypeptide(L)'
;MAIPPEFLEELKARLPATEVVGRRVKLIRSGRDTKGCCPFHKEKTPSFHVYDDHYHCFGCGAHGSVIDFVMETEGLEFREAVQRLADSAGISFPSDEKTILPDVDGAQRNPSADEAEALLDMLIAYATGNSIDEDDFKTKRKTFLSDSKLRGLCPEFLVNCRNLSLFWSHIKKGRPTYAERRAYLGDEFAPLLNYLELKVSDSHLDVASLTLEQLNQTHVMDLWAKALDRKTHDPEGAITVARTLLETTCKLILDDLGVAHQRNEELPKLYHLVAEELNLAPSQHTEKTFKSILGGCQTIVNSLGTIRNKLGDAHGVGRSPARPKSRHAHLAVNLSGAMAVYLVETWADRPKSDTNGIVI
;
A
#
# COMPACT_ATOMS: atom_id res chain seq x y z
N MET A 1 7.96 -4.99 18.63
CA MET A 1 8.21 -3.55 18.39
C MET A 1 8.59 -2.92 19.71
N ALA A 2 9.58 -2.02 19.72
CA ALA A 2 10.03 -1.37 20.95
C ALA A 2 9.03 -0.28 21.38
N ILE A 3 8.72 -0.20 22.67
CA ILE A 3 7.94 0.92 23.24
C ILE A 3 8.85 2.16 23.22
N PRO A 4 8.38 3.32 22.73
CA PRO A 4 9.22 4.52 22.66
C PRO A 4 9.73 4.93 24.06
N PRO A 5 11.03 5.23 24.23
CA PRO A 5 11.58 5.63 25.53
C PRO A 5 10.87 6.84 26.15
N GLU A 6 10.49 7.83 25.34
CA GLU A 6 9.77 9.02 25.77
C GLU A 6 8.39 8.71 26.38
N PHE A 7 7.72 7.67 25.88
CA PHE A 7 6.44 7.21 26.43
C PHE A 7 6.61 6.60 27.82
N LEU A 8 7.68 5.83 28.02
CA LEU A 8 7.99 5.23 29.31
C LEU A 8 8.32 6.31 30.36
N GLU A 9 8.99 7.39 29.96
CA GLU A 9 9.28 8.51 30.86
C GLU A 9 8.02 9.30 31.21
N GLU A 10 7.11 9.56 30.26
CA GLU A 10 5.81 10.18 30.54
C GLU A 10 4.96 9.34 31.50
N LEU A 11 4.95 8.01 31.29
CA LEU A 11 4.20 7.08 32.12
C LEU A 11 4.70 7.08 33.57
N LYS A 12 6.03 7.04 33.78
CA LYS A 12 6.65 7.12 35.11
C LYS A 12 6.38 8.46 35.78
N ALA A 13 6.31 9.56 35.03
CA ALA A 13 6.03 10.88 35.57
C ALA A 13 4.57 11.02 36.06
N ARG A 14 3.60 10.36 35.39
CA ARG A 14 2.18 10.40 35.81
C ARG A 14 1.83 9.41 36.92
N LEU A 15 2.52 8.28 36.98
CA LEU A 15 2.24 7.22 37.95
C LEU A 15 3.48 6.93 38.82
N PRO A 16 3.66 7.68 39.93
CA PRO A 16 4.75 7.39 40.86
C PRO A 16 4.55 6.01 41.50
N ALA A 17 5.66 5.33 41.80
CA ALA A 17 5.62 3.95 42.31
C ALA A 17 4.88 3.85 43.64
N THR A 18 4.93 4.89 44.48
CA THR A 18 4.17 4.98 45.75
C THR A 18 2.66 4.85 45.56
N GLU A 19 2.10 5.43 44.50
CA GLU A 19 0.68 5.35 44.20
C GLU A 19 0.28 3.97 43.70
N VAL A 20 1.02 3.44 42.72
CA VAL A 20 0.72 2.14 42.09
C VAL A 20 0.87 1.00 43.10
N VAL A 21 1.97 0.97 43.85
CA VAL A 21 2.21 -0.04 44.88
C VAL A 21 1.16 0.06 45.99
N GLY A 22 0.77 1.28 46.38
CA GLY A 22 -0.21 1.54 47.43
C GLY A 22 -1.60 0.93 47.16
N ARG A 23 -1.93 0.62 45.90
CA ARG A 23 -3.16 -0.07 45.51
C ARG A 23 -3.18 -1.55 45.93
N ARG A 24 -2.00 -2.17 46.06
CA ARG A 24 -1.83 -3.61 46.35
C ARG A 24 -1.27 -3.86 47.75
N VAL A 25 -0.36 -3.00 48.21
CA VAL A 25 0.33 -3.11 49.49
C VAL A 25 -0.13 -2.00 50.41
N LYS A 26 -0.49 -2.33 51.64
CA LYS A 26 -0.78 -1.32 52.67
C LYS A 26 0.51 -0.62 53.07
N LEU A 27 0.72 0.57 52.54
CA LEU A 27 1.89 1.41 52.82
C LEU A 27 1.64 2.29 54.06
N ILE A 28 2.71 2.48 54.84
CA ILE A 28 2.76 3.32 56.04
C ILE A 28 3.89 4.33 55.84
N ARG A 29 3.60 5.61 56.09
CA ARG A 29 4.64 6.66 56.10
C ARG A 29 5.38 6.65 57.43
N SER A 30 6.70 6.66 57.36
CA SER A 30 7.61 6.66 58.50
C SER A 30 8.71 7.68 58.25
N GLY A 31 8.45 8.94 58.62
CA GLY A 31 9.34 10.05 58.30
C GLY A 31 9.32 10.38 56.81
N ARG A 32 10.48 10.30 56.15
CA ARG A 32 10.60 10.48 54.69
C ARG A 32 10.32 9.20 53.91
N ASP A 33 10.28 8.06 54.58
CA ASP A 33 10.13 6.76 53.94
C ASP A 33 8.66 6.34 53.86
N THR A 34 8.32 5.64 52.77
CA THR A 34 7.04 4.95 52.60
C THR A 34 7.32 3.45 52.55
N LYS A 35 6.76 2.68 53.50
CA LYS A 35 7.06 1.23 53.62
C LYS A 35 5.85 0.35 53.91
N GLY A 36 5.92 -0.92 53.54
CA GLY A 36 4.88 -1.93 53.76
C GLY A 36 5.44 -3.34 53.88
N CYS A 37 4.56 -4.34 54.05
CA CYS A 37 4.97 -5.74 53.94
C CYS A 37 5.15 -6.11 52.47
N CYS A 38 6.21 -6.87 52.17
CA CYS A 38 6.57 -7.27 50.83
C CYS A 38 5.48 -8.16 50.19
N PRO A 39 5.07 -7.89 48.94
CA PRO A 39 4.16 -8.78 48.21
C PRO A 39 4.86 -10.00 47.60
N PHE A 40 6.19 -9.97 47.47
CA PHE A 40 6.98 -11.02 46.81
C PHE A 40 7.41 -12.15 47.76
N HIS A 41 7.35 -11.93 49.08
CA HIS A 41 7.67 -12.96 50.06
C HIS A 41 6.85 -12.73 51.35
N LYS A 42 6.65 -13.79 52.11
CA LYS A 42 5.79 -13.76 53.29
C LYS A 42 6.56 -13.28 54.52
N GLU A 43 6.25 -12.08 55.00
CA GLU A 43 6.82 -11.50 56.22
C GLU A 43 5.74 -10.92 57.15
N LYS A 44 6.11 -10.65 58.42
CA LYS A 44 5.22 -10.00 59.42
C LYS A 44 5.60 -8.54 59.69
N THR A 45 6.84 -8.17 59.42
CA THR A 45 7.39 -6.83 59.66
C THR A 45 7.59 -6.13 58.32
N PRO A 46 7.23 -4.84 58.17
CA PRO A 46 7.43 -4.11 56.92
C PRO A 46 8.91 -3.99 56.53
N SER A 47 9.33 -4.64 55.45
CA SER A 47 10.68 -4.47 54.86
C SER A 47 10.67 -3.92 53.43
N PHE A 48 9.48 -3.70 52.86
CA PHE A 48 9.28 -3.19 51.50
C PHE A 48 9.24 -1.67 51.50
N HIS A 49 10.30 -1.03 50.99
CA HIS A 49 10.40 0.42 50.86
C HIS A 49 10.03 0.84 49.43
N VAL A 50 9.30 1.95 49.33
CA VAL A 50 8.82 2.51 48.06
C VAL A 50 9.24 3.96 47.96
N TYR A 51 9.95 4.28 46.88
CA TYR A 51 10.34 5.62 46.48
C TYR A 51 9.46 6.07 45.30
N ASP A 52 9.65 7.28 44.80
CA ASP A 52 8.79 7.81 43.74
C ASP A 52 9.03 7.11 42.38
N ASP A 53 10.25 6.64 42.13
CA ASP A 53 10.70 6.02 40.88
C ASP A 53 10.88 4.49 40.97
N HIS A 54 11.22 3.96 42.14
CA HIS A 54 11.55 2.53 42.34
C HIS A 54 11.11 1.99 43.70
N TYR A 55 11.19 0.66 43.86
CA TYR A 55 11.00 -0.02 45.15
C TYR A 55 12.22 -0.88 45.51
N HIS A 56 12.36 -1.15 46.81
CA HIS A 56 13.35 -2.08 47.32
C HIS A 56 12.85 -2.80 48.58
N CYS A 57 12.97 -4.12 48.60
CA CYS A 57 12.68 -4.95 49.76
C CYS A 57 13.97 -5.36 50.47
N PHE A 58 14.17 -4.88 51.70
CA PHE A 58 15.34 -5.24 52.50
C PHE A 58 15.28 -6.65 53.10
N GLY A 59 14.11 -7.30 53.09
CA GLY A 59 13.94 -8.68 53.57
C GLY A 59 14.36 -9.73 52.54
N CYS A 60 13.93 -9.60 51.29
CA CYS A 60 14.19 -10.59 50.23
C CYS A 60 15.07 -10.10 49.07
N GLY A 61 15.44 -8.81 49.02
CA GLY A 61 16.26 -8.23 47.95
C GLY A 61 15.52 -7.90 46.66
N ALA A 62 14.19 -8.11 46.60
CA ALA A 62 13.38 -7.71 45.46
C ALA A 62 13.46 -6.18 45.25
N HIS A 63 13.77 -5.76 44.03
CA HIS A 63 13.90 -4.35 43.66
C HIS A 63 13.46 -4.18 42.21
N GLY A 64 13.05 -2.98 41.84
CA GLY A 64 12.59 -2.71 40.48
C GLY A 64 11.87 -1.38 40.35
N SER A 65 11.52 -1.06 39.11
CA SER A 65 10.65 0.05 38.76
C SER A 65 9.18 -0.27 39.03
N VAL A 66 8.32 0.73 38.89
CA VAL A 66 6.86 0.54 38.94
C VAL A 66 6.34 -0.46 37.90
N ILE A 67 7.01 -0.58 36.74
CA ILE A 67 6.65 -1.54 35.69
C ILE A 67 7.00 -2.96 36.13
N ASP A 68 8.20 -3.16 36.67
CA ASP A 68 8.66 -4.46 37.18
C ASP A 68 7.73 -4.96 38.30
N PHE A 69 7.26 -4.05 39.16
CA PHE A 69 6.29 -4.37 40.19
C PHE A 69 4.99 -4.95 39.62
N VAL A 70 4.43 -4.33 38.57
CA VAL A 70 3.19 -4.77 37.93
C VAL A 70 3.41 -6.09 37.20
N MET A 71 4.53 -6.26 36.51
CA MET A 71 4.89 -7.53 35.85
C MET A 71 4.90 -8.69 36.85
N GLU A 72 5.64 -8.54 37.95
CA GLU A 72 5.84 -9.60 38.93
C GLU A 72 4.59 -9.88 39.78
N THR A 73 3.80 -8.86 40.10
CA THR A 73 2.59 -9.04 40.93
C THR A 73 1.36 -9.47 40.14
N GLU A 74 1.30 -9.18 38.84
CA GLU A 74 0.16 -9.52 37.97
C GLU A 74 0.48 -10.64 36.96
N GLY A 75 1.74 -11.08 36.88
CA GLY A 75 2.18 -12.12 35.95
C GLY A 75 2.12 -11.67 34.49
N LEU A 76 2.36 -10.38 34.25
CA LEU A 76 2.24 -9.75 32.93
C LEU A 76 3.59 -9.64 32.23
N GLU A 77 3.58 -9.79 30.91
CA GLU A 77 4.73 -9.47 30.08
C GLU A 77 4.96 -7.94 30.04
N PHE A 78 6.19 -7.51 29.75
CA PHE A 78 6.58 -6.09 29.81
C PHE A 78 5.59 -5.16 29.10
N ARG A 79 5.17 -5.51 27.88
CA ARG A 79 4.22 -4.70 27.11
C ARG A 79 2.85 -4.60 27.77
N GLU A 80 2.35 -5.70 28.29
CA GLU A 80 1.05 -5.78 28.96
C GLU A 80 1.05 -4.97 30.26
N ALA A 81 2.15 -5.02 31.01
CA ALA A 81 2.33 -4.20 32.21
C ALA A 81 2.35 -2.70 31.90
N VAL A 82 3.02 -2.27 30.82
CA VAL A 82 3.05 -0.86 30.41
C VAL A 82 1.67 -0.42 29.89
N GLN A 83 0.93 -1.26 29.16
CA GLN A 83 -0.46 -0.98 28.74
C GLN A 83 -1.38 -0.82 29.94
N ARG A 84 -1.29 -1.74 30.90
CA ARG A 84 -2.08 -1.71 32.13
C ARG A 84 -1.89 -0.43 32.94
N LEU A 85 -0.64 0.03 33.01
CA LEU A 85 -0.28 1.29 33.66
C LEU A 85 -0.80 2.49 32.85
N ALA A 86 -0.66 2.48 31.53
CA ALA A 86 -1.15 3.57 30.67
C ALA A 86 -2.67 3.76 30.80
N ASP A 87 -3.45 2.67 30.75
CA ASP A 87 -4.90 2.69 30.96
C ASP A 87 -5.26 3.28 32.33
N SER A 88 -4.49 2.92 33.36
CA SER A 88 -4.68 3.40 34.72
C SER A 88 -4.34 4.90 34.88
N ALA A 89 -3.47 5.44 34.03
CA ALA A 89 -3.07 6.84 34.00
C ALA A 89 -3.95 7.70 33.08
N GLY A 90 -4.89 7.08 32.33
CA GLY A 90 -5.57 7.74 31.22
C GLY A 90 -4.62 8.22 30.12
N ILE A 91 -3.44 7.61 30.00
CA ILE A 91 -2.50 7.84 28.91
C ILE A 91 -2.88 6.86 27.80
N SER A 92 -3.06 7.35 26.58
CA SER A 92 -3.21 6.48 25.42
C SER A 92 -1.91 5.69 25.23
N PHE A 93 -1.95 4.40 25.48
CA PHE A 93 -0.84 3.52 25.14
C PHE A 93 -0.55 3.61 23.64
N PRO A 94 0.71 3.51 23.17
CA PRO A 94 1.02 3.39 21.76
C PRO A 94 0.43 2.07 21.26
N SER A 95 -0.83 2.15 20.82
CA SER A 95 -1.57 1.05 20.26
C SER A 95 -0.90 0.62 18.97
N ASP A 96 -1.00 -0.67 18.63
CA ASP A 96 -0.73 -1.16 17.27
C ASP A 96 -1.69 -0.53 16.24
N GLU A 97 -2.62 0.31 16.67
CA GLU A 97 -3.40 1.21 15.84
C GLU A 97 -2.61 2.48 15.50
N LYS A 98 -2.16 2.50 14.24
CA LYS A 98 -1.97 3.67 13.38
C LYS A 98 -2.48 4.98 14.01
N THR A 99 -1.55 5.87 14.37
CA THR A 99 -1.82 7.31 14.34
C THR A 99 -2.14 7.71 12.90
N ILE A 100 -3.44 7.74 12.58
CA ILE A 100 -3.95 8.43 11.41
C ILE A 100 -3.87 9.93 11.74
N LEU A 101 -2.74 10.54 11.43
CA LEU A 101 -2.79 11.89 10.86
C LEU A 101 -3.40 11.71 9.45
N PRO A 102 -4.25 12.63 8.97
CA PRO A 102 -4.80 12.53 7.62
C PRO A 102 -3.66 12.75 6.62
N ASP A 103 -3.00 11.68 6.23
CA ASP A 103 -2.28 11.60 4.96
C ASP A 103 -3.26 11.04 3.92
N VAL A 104 -3.23 11.62 2.73
CA VAL A 104 -4.32 11.57 1.75
C VAL A 104 -4.38 10.24 0.96
N ASP A 105 -3.68 9.19 1.42
CA ASP A 105 -3.55 7.92 0.70
C ASP A 105 -3.84 6.71 1.60
N GLY A 106 -5.13 6.49 1.87
CA GLY A 106 -5.64 5.31 2.55
C GLY A 106 -5.80 4.09 1.63
N ALA A 107 -4.70 3.40 1.32
CA ALA A 107 -4.74 2.03 0.81
C ALA A 107 -4.04 1.08 1.81
N GLN A 108 -4.65 -0.05 2.13
CA GLN A 108 -3.90 -1.18 2.68
C GLN A 108 -2.80 -1.52 1.66
N ARG A 109 -1.53 -1.20 1.97
CA ARG A 109 -0.42 -1.51 1.08
C ARG A 109 -0.25 -3.03 1.05
N ASN A 110 -0.80 -3.65 0.02
CA ASN A 110 -0.50 -5.02 -0.32
C ASN A 110 1.02 -5.13 -0.60
N PRO A 111 1.67 -6.23 -0.20
CA PRO A 111 3.07 -6.47 -0.54
C PRO A 111 3.28 -6.37 -2.07
N SER A 112 4.30 -5.66 -2.52
CA SER A 112 4.57 -5.48 -3.96
C SER A 112 5.38 -6.64 -4.55
N ALA A 113 5.41 -6.73 -5.89
CA ALA A 113 6.28 -7.65 -6.62
C ALA A 113 7.77 -7.40 -6.24
N ASP A 114 8.21 -6.14 -6.20
CA ASP A 114 9.57 -5.76 -5.77
C ASP A 114 9.92 -6.29 -4.36
N GLU A 115 8.95 -6.32 -3.44
CA GLU A 115 9.16 -6.85 -2.09
C GLU A 115 9.30 -8.37 -2.08
N ALA A 116 8.62 -9.06 -3.01
CA ALA A 116 8.71 -10.50 -3.19
C ALA A 116 10.03 -10.89 -3.89
N GLU A 117 10.46 -10.11 -4.89
CA GLU A 117 11.77 -10.23 -5.53
C GLU A 117 12.91 -10.00 -4.53
N ALA A 118 12.81 -8.97 -3.69
CA ALA A 118 13.81 -8.72 -2.66
C ALA A 118 13.93 -9.87 -1.65
N LEU A 119 12.82 -10.55 -1.33
CA LEU A 119 12.83 -11.75 -0.49
C LEU A 119 13.46 -12.95 -1.23
N LEU A 120 13.13 -13.13 -2.51
CA LEU A 120 13.73 -14.15 -3.36
C LEU A 120 15.25 -13.96 -3.47
N ASP A 121 15.72 -12.76 -3.78
CA ASP A 121 17.13 -12.43 -3.92
C ASP A 121 17.90 -12.63 -2.61
N MET A 122 17.31 -12.26 -1.47
CA MET A 122 17.85 -12.55 -0.15
C MET A 122 18.06 -14.06 0.06
N LEU A 123 17.05 -14.87 -0.26
CA LEU A 123 17.12 -16.32 -0.11
C LEU A 123 18.12 -16.97 -1.09
N ILE A 124 18.23 -16.44 -2.31
CA ILE A 124 19.25 -16.83 -3.28
C ILE A 124 20.64 -16.50 -2.71
N ALA A 125 20.85 -15.27 -2.22
CA ALA A 125 22.13 -14.85 -1.65
C ALA A 125 22.57 -15.81 -0.54
N TYR A 126 21.66 -16.15 0.38
CA TYR A 126 21.92 -17.11 1.44
C TYR A 126 22.17 -18.54 0.93
N ALA A 127 21.39 -19.01 -0.05
CA ALA A 127 21.58 -20.33 -0.65
C ALA A 127 22.91 -20.47 -1.42
N THR A 128 23.51 -19.35 -1.82
CA THR A 128 24.82 -19.26 -2.48
C THR A 128 25.99 -18.94 -1.53
N GLY A 129 25.76 -18.89 -0.22
CA GLY A 129 26.80 -18.78 0.80
C GLY A 129 27.05 -17.38 1.35
N ASN A 130 26.21 -16.38 1.02
CA ASN A 130 26.27 -15.07 1.66
C ASN A 130 25.55 -15.08 3.02
N SER A 131 26.07 -14.32 3.98
CA SER A 131 25.34 -14.05 5.23
C SER A 131 24.24 -13.02 4.97
N ILE A 132 23.06 -13.25 5.54
CA ILE A 132 21.92 -12.31 5.51
C ILE A 132 21.39 -12.12 6.93
N ASP A 133 20.67 -11.02 7.15
CA ASP A 133 20.04 -10.71 8.43
C ASP A 133 18.81 -11.62 8.67
N GLU A 134 18.80 -12.33 9.80
CA GLU A 134 17.70 -13.22 10.17
C GLU A 134 16.41 -12.46 10.50
N ASP A 135 16.51 -11.26 11.07
CA ASP A 135 15.34 -10.46 11.42
C ASP A 135 14.72 -9.80 10.18
N ASP A 136 15.54 -9.46 9.18
CA ASP A 136 15.03 -9.01 7.88
C ASP A 136 14.30 -10.15 7.15
N PHE A 137 14.84 -11.37 7.15
CA PHE A 137 14.14 -12.55 6.63
C PHE A 137 12.79 -12.77 7.33
N LYS A 138 12.75 -12.73 8.67
CA LYS A 138 11.51 -12.91 9.45
C LYS A 138 10.49 -11.82 9.12
N THR A 139 10.95 -10.58 8.97
CA THR A 139 10.09 -9.43 8.66
C THR A 139 9.46 -9.58 7.28
N LYS A 140 10.27 -9.79 6.24
CA LYS A 140 9.80 -10.00 4.88
C LYS A 140 8.88 -11.22 4.77
N ARG A 141 9.24 -12.33 5.40
CA ARG A 141 8.39 -13.54 5.47
C ARG A 141 7.03 -13.24 6.09
N LYS A 142 6.97 -12.48 7.19
CA LYS A 142 5.70 -12.15 7.86
C LYS A 142 4.77 -11.34 6.96
N THR A 143 5.32 -10.41 6.17
CA THR A 143 4.58 -9.56 5.24
C THR A 143 3.76 -10.36 4.22
N PHE A 144 4.31 -11.45 3.67
CA PHE A 144 3.59 -12.29 2.71
C PHE A 144 2.64 -13.31 3.36
N LEU A 145 2.93 -13.74 4.59
CA LEU A 145 2.13 -14.75 5.30
C LEU A 145 0.96 -14.16 6.10
N SER A 146 0.88 -12.84 6.26
CA SER A 146 -0.24 -12.17 6.94
C SER A 146 -1.51 -12.08 6.08
N ASP A 147 -1.39 -12.16 4.76
CA ASP A 147 -2.52 -12.20 3.82
C ASP A 147 -2.85 -13.67 3.49
N SER A 148 -4.12 -14.07 3.64
CA SER A 148 -4.56 -15.46 3.44
C SER A 148 -4.45 -15.92 1.99
N LYS A 149 -4.60 -15.02 1.02
CA LYS A 149 -4.51 -15.29 -0.42
C LYS A 149 -3.05 -15.38 -0.85
N LEU A 150 -2.20 -14.46 -0.43
CA LEU A 150 -0.75 -14.52 -0.71
C LEU A 150 -0.11 -15.74 -0.07
N ARG A 151 -0.53 -16.09 1.15
CA ARG A 151 -0.08 -17.31 1.82
C ARG A 151 -0.34 -18.57 0.99
N GLY A 152 -1.44 -18.63 0.25
CA GLY A 152 -1.77 -19.77 -0.63
C GLY A 152 -0.89 -19.85 -1.89
N LEU A 153 -0.21 -18.76 -2.24
CA LEU A 153 0.67 -18.65 -3.41
C LEU A 153 2.16 -18.69 -3.05
N CYS A 154 2.49 -18.55 -1.76
CA CYS A 154 3.86 -18.61 -1.28
C CYS A 154 4.45 -20.03 -1.44
N PRO A 155 5.77 -20.14 -1.69
CA PRO A 155 6.47 -21.41 -1.64
C PRO A 155 6.22 -22.18 -0.33
N GLU A 156 6.07 -23.50 -0.40
CA GLU A 156 5.80 -24.33 0.78
C GLU A 156 6.89 -24.16 1.86
N PHE A 157 8.16 -24.07 1.43
CA PHE A 157 9.26 -23.85 2.35
C PHE A 157 9.20 -22.48 3.03
N LEU A 158 8.61 -21.46 2.41
CA LEU A 158 8.46 -20.14 3.03
C LEU A 158 7.43 -20.22 4.18
N VAL A 159 6.41 -21.06 4.04
CA VAL A 159 5.42 -21.32 5.10
C VAL A 159 6.05 -22.14 6.23
N ASN A 160 6.81 -23.18 5.91
CA ASN A 160 7.28 -24.17 6.88
C ASN A 160 8.61 -23.80 7.56
N CYS A 161 9.53 -23.13 6.86
CA CYS A 161 10.83 -22.72 7.41
C CYS A 161 10.72 -21.37 8.11
N ARG A 162 10.70 -21.39 9.45
CA ARG A 162 10.53 -20.18 10.29
C ARG A 162 11.81 -19.35 10.46
N ASN A 163 12.96 -19.89 10.10
CA ASN A 163 14.28 -19.25 10.21
C ASN A 163 15.21 -19.74 9.10
N LEU A 164 16.36 -19.09 8.96
CA LEU A 164 17.35 -19.36 7.93
C LEU A 164 18.00 -20.75 8.07
N SER A 165 18.16 -21.27 9.28
CA SER A 165 18.71 -22.62 9.52
C SER A 165 17.80 -23.73 8.96
N LEU A 166 16.49 -23.60 9.17
CA LEU A 166 15.49 -24.51 8.61
C LEU A 166 15.43 -24.39 7.09
N PHE A 167 15.49 -23.17 6.56
CA PHE A 167 15.57 -22.93 5.12
C PHE A 167 16.83 -23.55 4.50
N TRP A 168 17.99 -23.40 5.16
CA TRP A 168 19.25 -24.02 4.71
C TRP A 168 19.13 -25.54 4.64
N SER A 169 18.50 -26.15 5.65
CA SER A 169 18.29 -27.60 5.72
C SER A 169 17.38 -28.10 4.61
N HIS A 170 16.40 -27.30 4.20
CA HIS A 170 15.55 -27.54 3.04
C HIS A 170 16.33 -27.44 1.73
N ILE A 171 16.96 -26.27 1.48
CA ILE A 171 17.52 -25.94 0.16
C ILE A 171 18.77 -26.76 -0.19
N LYS A 172 19.54 -27.23 0.80
CA LYS A 172 20.74 -28.07 0.57
C LYS A 172 20.40 -29.50 0.14
N LYS A 173 19.17 -29.96 0.38
CA LYS A 173 18.76 -31.35 0.14
C LYS A 173 18.47 -31.55 -1.35
N GLY A 174 19.25 -32.41 -2.02
CA GLY A 174 19.03 -32.77 -3.42
C GLY A 174 19.42 -31.68 -4.44
N ARG A 175 20.12 -30.62 -4.02
CA ARG A 175 20.57 -29.50 -4.88
C ARG A 175 22.05 -29.16 -4.59
N PRO A 176 22.99 -29.96 -5.13
CA PRO A 176 24.41 -29.81 -4.86
C PRO A 176 25.01 -28.51 -5.40
N THR A 177 24.47 -27.94 -6.49
CA THR A 177 25.02 -26.75 -7.14
C THR A 177 24.26 -25.47 -6.79
N TYR A 178 24.96 -24.32 -6.86
CA TYR A 178 24.32 -23.00 -6.71
C TYR A 178 23.30 -22.70 -7.81
N ALA A 179 23.56 -23.17 -9.03
CA ALA A 179 22.64 -23.02 -10.16
C ALA A 179 21.30 -23.72 -9.89
N GLU A 180 21.31 -24.96 -9.40
CA GLU A 180 20.08 -25.72 -9.07
C GLU A 180 19.28 -25.09 -7.93
N ARG A 181 19.96 -24.49 -6.94
CA ARG A 181 19.29 -23.78 -5.85
C ARG A 181 18.62 -22.50 -6.34
N ARG A 182 19.31 -21.72 -7.19
CA ARG A 182 18.77 -20.49 -7.77
C ARG A 182 17.56 -20.77 -8.66
N ALA A 183 17.67 -21.77 -9.54
CA ALA A 183 16.58 -22.17 -10.43
C ALA A 183 15.34 -22.59 -9.63
N TYR A 184 15.51 -23.45 -8.63
CA TYR A 184 14.42 -23.87 -7.75
C TYR A 184 13.73 -22.71 -7.03
N LEU A 185 14.52 -21.80 -6.45
CA LEU A 185 13.95 -20.65 -5.75
C LEU A 185 13.15 -19.75 -6.70
N GLY A 186 13.63 -19.55 -7.93
CA GLY A 186 12.89 -18.83 -8.97
C GLY A 186 11.58 -19.53 -9.34
N ASP A 187 11.62 -20.83 -9.62
CA ASP A 187 10.45 -21.62 -10.02
C ASP A 187 9.36 -21.62 -8.93
N GLU A 188 9.75 -21.75 -7.66
CA GLU A 188 8.81 -21.78 -6.54
C GLU A 188 8.19 -20.41 -6.23
N PHE A 189 8.93 -19.32 -6.45
CA PHE A 189 8.40 -17.96 -6.28
C PHE A 189 7.54 -17.49 -7.45
N ALA A 190 7.63 -18.13 -8.62
CA ALA A 190 6.91 -17.72 -9.82
C ALA A 190 5.39 -17.53 -9.64
N PRO A 191 4.64 -18.41 -8.94
CA PRO A 191 3.21 -18.20 -8.72
C PRO A 191 2.88 -16.94 -7.93
N LEU A 192 3.69 -16.62 -6.92
CA LEU A 192 3.54 -15.42 -6.09
C LEU A 192 3.90 -14.16 -6.89
N LEU A 193 5.04 -14.18 -7.59
CA LEU A 193 5.51 -13.06 -8.41
C LEU A 193 4.53 -12.75 -9.54
N ASN A 194 4.12 -13.76 -10.32
CA ASN A 194 3.11 -13.60 -11.35
C ASN A 194 1.82 -12.99 -10.80
N TYR A 195 1.35 -13.45 -9.63
CA TYR A 195 0.16 -12.89 -9.00
C TYR A 195 0.33 -11.43 -8.60
N LEU A 196 1.47 -11.06 -8.02
CA LEU A 196 1.75 -9.70 -7.58
C LEU A 196 2.00 -8.74 -8.74
N GLU A 197 2.66 -9.19 -9.80
CA GLU A 197 2.86 -8.45 -11.04
C GLU A 197 1.51 -8.18 -11.74
N LEU A 198 0.62 -9.19 -11.77
CA LEU A 198 -0.76 -9.02 -12.22
C LEU A 198 -1.56 -8.09 -11.30
N LYS A 199 -1.33 -8.11 -9.98
CA LYS A 199 -2.00 -7.21 -9.02
C LYS A 199 -1.48 -5.76 -9.04
N VAL A 200 -0.21 -5.53 -9.42
CA VAL A 200 0.32 -4.19 -9.71
C VAL A 200 -0.33 -3.62 -10.97
N SER A 201 -0.75 -4.49 -11.89
CA SER A 201 -1.68 -4.10 -12.94
C SER A 201 -3.05 -3.71 -12.38
N ASP A 202 -3.55 -4.29 -11.28
CA ASP A 202 -4.90 -4.02 -10.73
C ASP A 202 -5.01 -2.74 -9.87
N SER A 203 -3.96 -2.24 -9.21
CA SER A 203 -4.09 -1.10 -8.26
C SER A 203 -4.24 0.30 -8.90
N HIS A 204 -4.36 0.37 -10.23
CA HIS A 204 -4.86 1.55 -10.95
C HIS A 204 -5.98 1.21 -11.96
N LEU A 205 -6.50 -0.03 -11.97
CA LEU A 205 -7.34 -0.57 -13.03
C LEU A 205 -8.63 -1.27 -12.56
N ASP A 206 -8.88 -1.36 -11.25
CA ASP A 206 -9.99 -2.15 -10.68
C ASP A 206 -11.42 -1.55 -10.80
N VAL A 207 -11.67 -0.76 -11.85
CA VAL A 207 -13.04 -0.47 -12.31
C VAL A 207 -13.21 -0.80 -13.81
N ALA A 208 -12.10 -0.76 -14.57
CA ALA A 208 -12.11 -0.98 -16.01
C ALA A 208 -11.94 -2.45 -16.43
N SER A 209 -11.30 -3.28 -15.61
CA SER A 209 -10.98 -4.67 -15.98
C SER A 209 -12.20 -5.61 -15.97
N LEU A 210 -13.32 -5.19 -15.36
CA LEU A 210 -14.54 -5.99 -15.26
C LEU A 210 -15.56 -5.76 -16.39
N THR A 211 -15.33 -4.81 -17.31
CA THR A 211 -16.23 -4.52 -18.45
C THR A 211 -15.64 -4.93 -19.80
N LEU A 212 -14.52 -5.67 -19.80
CA LEU A 212 -13.60 -5.71 -20.92
C LEU A 212 -13.13 -7.12 -21.28
N GLU A 213 -14.09 -7.97 -21.62
CA GLU A 213 -13.86 -9.21 -22.40
C GLU A 213 -14.43 -9.13 -23.83
N GLN A 214 -14.96 -7.98 -24.28
CA GLN A 214 -15.72 -7.89 -25.54
C GLN A 214 -15.27 -6.84 -26.56
N LEU A 215 -14.13 -6.15 -26.36
CA LEU A 215 -13.55 -5.30 -27.42
C LEU A 215 -12.04 -5.41 -27.41
N ASN A 216 -11.44 -6.18 -28.32
CA ASN A 216 -10.03 -6.09 -28.77
C ASN A 216 -9.05 -5.40 -27.79
N GLN A 217 -9.06 -5.89 -26.54
CA GLN A 217 -8.68 -5.18 -25.30
C GLN A 217 -7.21 -4.82 -25.22
N THR A 218 -6.40 -5.64 -25.89
CA THR A 218 -4.95 -5.67 -25.74
C THR A 218 -4.33 -4.35 -26.17
N HIS A 219 -4.88 -3.70 -27.22
CA HIS A 219 -4.23 -2.52 -27.79
C HIS A 219 -4.36 -1.25 -26.93
N VAL A 220 -5.53 -0.99 -26.35
CA VAL A 220 -5.78 0.19 -25.48
C VAL A 220 -4.98 0.04 -24.17
N MET A 221 -4.97 -1.16 -23.60
CA MET A 221 -4.19 -1.46 -22.40
C MET A 221 -2.68 -1.40 -22.65
N ASP A 222 -2.21 -1.92 -23.80
CA ASP A 222 -0.80 -1.81 -24.20
C ASP A 222 -0.36 -0.35 -24.39
N LEU A 223 -1.22 0.49 -24.99
CA LEU A 223 -0.94 1.93 -25.15
C LEU A 223 -0.89 2.63 -23.80
N TRP A 224 -1.78 2.30 -22.88
CA TRP A 224 -1.77 2.87 -21.54
C TRP A 224 -0.55 2.44 -20.73
N ALA A 225 -0.20 1.15 -20.76
CA ALA A 225 1.02 0.63 -20.13
C ALA A 225 2.28 1.32 -20.68
N LYS A 226 2.36 1.50 -22.01
CA LYS A 226 3.46 2.26 -22.65
C LYS A 226 3.50 3.73 -22.23
N ALA A 227 2.36 4.38 -22.02
CA ALA A 227 2.31 5.74 -21.49
C ALA A 227 2.80 5.83 -20.04
N LEU A 228 2.43 4.84 -19.22
CA LEU A 228 2.84 4.75 -17.82
C LEU A 228 4.34 4.50 -17.64
N ASP A 229 4.95 3.68 -18.50
CA ASP A 229 6.39 3.40 -18.50
C ASP A 229 7.23 4.66 -18.84
N ARG A 230 6.74 5.47 -19.78
CA ARG A 230 7.49 6.62 -20.32
C ARG A 230 7.39 7.89 -19.47
N LYS A 231 6.42 8.03 -18.58
CA LYS A 231 6.09 9.32 -17.90
C LYS A 231 7.21 9.95 -17.07
N THR A 232 8.19 9.14 -16.62
CA THR A 232 9.34 9.57 -15.83
C THR A 232 10.55 9.93 -16.68
N HIS A 233 10.85 9.13 -17.71
CA HIS A 233 12.09 9.22 -18.50
C HIS A 233 11.90 9.88 -19.89
N ASP A 234 10.66 9.93 -20.40
CA ASP A 234 10.29 10.55 -21.68
C ASP A 234 8.92 11.26 -21.55
N PRO A 235 8.87 12.46 -20.94
CA PRO A 235 7.62 13.17 -20.71
C PRO A 235 6.87 13.57 -22.00
N GLU A 236 7.60 13.88 -23.07
CA GLU A 236 7.00 14.29 -24.35
C GLU A 236 6.41 13.11 -25.10
N GLY A 237 7.12 11.98 -25.13
CA GLY A 237 6.59 10.72 -25.66
C GLY A 237 5.41 10.22 -24.83
N ALA A 238 5.45 10.32 -23.50
CA ALA A 238 4.34 9.95 -22.64
C ALA A 238 3.06 10.77 -22.90
N ILE A 239 3.19 12.09 -23.10
CA ILE A 239 2.06 12.95 -23.49
C ILE A 239 1.51 12.57 -24.87
N THR A 240 2.39 12.22 -25.81
CA THR A 240 1.98 11.77 -27.14
C THR A 240 1.19 10.47 -27.05
N VAL A 241 1.69 9.48 -26.29
CA VAL A 241 0.98 8.20 -26.10
C VAL A 241 -0.34 8.41 -25.36
N ALA A 242 -0.40 9.31 -24.37
CA ALA A 242 -1.64 9.67 -23.69
C ALA A 242 -2.70 10.23 -24.65
N ARG A 243 -2.31 11.08 -25.61
CA ARG A 243 -3.23 11.57 -26.64
C ARG A 243 -3.68 10.44 -27.57
N THR A 244 -2.74 9.62 -28.04
CA THR A 244 -3.02 8.48 -28.92
C THR A 244 -3.96 7.46 -28.26
N LEU A 245 -3.84 7.26 -26.95
CA LEU A 245 -4.75 6.41 -26.17
C LEU A 245 -6.20 6.86 -26.35
N LEU A 246 -6.52 8.11 -26.03
CA LEU A 246 -7.89 8.64 -26.17
C LEU A 246 -8.38 8.68 -27.62
N GLU A 247 -7.52 9.04 -28.58
CA GLU A 247 -7.88 9.01 -30.00
C GLU A 247 -8.28 7.60 -30.43
N THR A 248 -7.49 6.61 -30.02
CA THR A 248 -7.73 5.21 -30.36
C THR A 248 -8.99 4.70 -29.68
N THR A 249 -9.18 4.98 -28.39
CA THR A 249 -10.40 4.63 -27.65
C THR A 249 -11.64 5.21 -28.32
N CYS A 250 -11.63 6.50 -28.69
CA CYS A 250 -12.77 7.12 -29.35
C CYS A 250 -13.06 6.48 -30.70
N LYS A 251 -12.04 6.22 -31.53
CA LYS A 251 -12.21 5.59 -32.84
C LYS A 251 -12.80 4.19 -32.72
N LEU A 252 -12.29 3.37 -31.80
CA LEU A 252 -12.80 2.02 -31.56
C LEU A 252 -14.27 2.03 -31.13
N ILE A 253 -14.65 2.97 -30.26
CA ILE A 253 -16.05 3.14 -29.85
C ILE A 253 -16.92 3.56 -31.03
N LEU A 254 -16.49 4.54 -31.84
CA LEU A 254 -17.24 5.00 -33.00
C LEU A 254 -17.38 3.91 -34.08
N ASP A 255 -16.30 3.15 -34.33
CA ASP A 255 -16.30 2.00 -35.25
C ASP A 255 -17.33 0.95 -34.81
N ASP A 256 -17.36 0.62 -33.52
CA ASP A 256 -18.32 -0.33 -32.96
C ASP A 256 -19.77 0.18 -32.97
N LEU A 257 -19.97 1.49 -32.79
CA LEU A 257 -21.28 2.13 -32.92
C LEU A 257 -21.72 2.37 -34.38
N GLY A 258 -20.85 2.10 -35.36
CA GLY A 258 -21.13 2.33 -36.78
C GLY A 258 -21.19 3.81 -37.18
N VAL A 259 -20.54 4.69 -36.40
CA VAL A 259 -20.55 6.14 -36.60
C VAL A 259 -19.39 6.56 -37.48
N ALA A 260 -19.72 7.16 -38.62
CA ALA A 260 -18.73 7.59 -39.60
C ALA A 260 -17.82 8.69 -39.04
N HIS A 261 -16.52 8.48 -39.11
CA HIS A 261 -15.50 9.46 -38.71
C HIS A 261 -14.31 9.44 -39.69
N GLN A 262 -13.55 10.53 -39.72
CA GLN A 262 -12.38 10.65 -40.61
C GLN A 262 -11.11 10.09 -39.97
N ARG A 263 -10.22 9.52 -40.78
CA ARG A 263 -8.97 8.93 -40.27
C ARG A 263 -8.05 9.96 -39.60
N ASN A 264 -8.06 11.20 -40.10
CA ASN A 264 -7.27 12.34 -39.63
C ASN A 264 -8.07 13.29 -38.71
N GLU A 265 -9.21 12.85 -38.20
CA GLU A 265 -10.02 13.64 -37.27
C GLU A 265 -9.24 13.91 -35.98
N GLU A 266 -9.29 15.16 -35.50
CA GLU A 266 -8.63 15.56 -34.26
C GLU A 266 -9.39 15.05 -33.04
N LEU A 267 -8.65 14.74 -31.96
CA LEU A 267 -9.20 14.22 -30.70
C LEU A 267 -10.46 14.97 -30.18
N PRO A 268 -10.51 16.32 -30.14
CA PRO A 268 -11.70 17.03 -29.68
C PRO A 268 -12.98 16.66 -30.42
N LYS A 269 -12.88 16.44 -31.74
CA LYS A 269 -14.03 16.12 -32.59
C LYS A 269 -14.43 14.65 -32.43
N LEU A 270 -13.45 13.74 -32.37
CA LEU A 270 -13.70 12.33 -32.07
C LEU A 270 -14.43 12.16 -30.74
N TYR A 271 -13.97 12.85 -29.69
CA TYR A 271 -14.60 12.79 -28.37
C TYR A 271 -16.01 13.38 -28.38
N HIS A 272 -16.25 14.48 -29.10
CA HIS A 272 -17.59 15.06 -29.22
C HIS A 272 -18.59 14.05 -29.80
N LEU A 273 -18.21 13.35 -30.88
CA LEU A 273 -19.06 12.31 -31.49
C LEU A 273 -19.36 11.19 -30.49
N VAL A 274 -18.32 10.67 -29.82
CA VAL A 274 -18.50 9.64 -28.79
C VAL A 274 -19.42 10.13 -27.66
N ALA A 275 -19.24 11.38 -27.22
CA ALA A 275 -20.03 11.95 -26.15
C ALA A 275 -21.51 12.11 -26.53
N GLU A 276 -21.81 12.47 -27.79
CA GLU A 276 -23.19 12.52 -28.27
C GLU A 276 -23.83 11.13 -28.28
N GLU A 277 -23.12 10.12 -28.79
CA GLU A 277 -23.63 8.76 -28.95
C GLU A 277 -23.78 8.01 -27.61
N LEU A 278 -22.87 8.24 -26.67
CA LEU A 278 -22.92 7.64 -25.33
C LEU A 278 -23.75 8.44 -24.32
N ASN A 279 -24.50 9.44 -24.77
CA ASN A 279 -25.31 10.31 -23.92
C ASN A 279 -24.51 11.04 -22.81
N LEU A 280 -23.30 11.48 -23.15
CA LEU A 280 -22.36 12.20 -22.27
C LEU A 280 -22.24 13.69 -22.60
N ALA A 281 -22.93 14.20 -23.63
CA ALA A 281 -22.88 15.61 -23.94
C ALA A 281 -23.65 16.43 -22.88
N PRO A 282 -23.10 17.55 -22.36
CA PRO A 282 -23.80 18.35 -21.34
C PRO A 282 -25.21 18.82 -21.74
N SER A 283 -25.46 19.00 -23.04
CA SER A 283 -26.77 19.35 -23.59
C SER A 283 -27.84 18.28 -23.35
N GLN A 284 -27.45 17.01 -23.19
CA GLN A 284 -28.36 15.86 -23.02
C GLN A 284 -28.81 15.66 -21.57
N HIS A 285 -28.25 16.40 -20.62
CA HIS A 285 -28.58 16.29 -19.20
C HIS A 285 -29.42 17.48 -18.72
N THR A 286 -30.10 17.37 -17.58
CA THR A 286 -30.87 18.48 -16.98
C THR A 286 -30.21 19.01 -15.71
N GLU A 287 -29.61 18.11 -14.92
CA GLU A 287 -28.98 18.42 -13.65
C GLU A 287 -27.68 19.23 -13.86
N LYS A 288 -27.55 20.34 -13.12
CA LYS A 288 -26.50 21.34 -13.35
C LYS A 288 -25.10 20.82 -13.00
N THR A 289 -25.00 19.98 -11.99
CA THR A 289 -23.74 19.38 -11.52
C THR A 289 -23.16 18.45 -12.58
N PHE A 290 -23.97 17.55 -13.13
CA PHE A 290 -23.59 16.64 -14.22
C PHE A 290 -23.19 17.41 -15.48
N LYS A 291 -23.91 18.46 -15.85
CA LYS A 291 -23.50 19.35 -16.96
C LYS A 291 -22.10 19.93 -16.75
N SER A 292 -21.82 20.39 -15.53
CA SER A 292 -20.53 20.98 -15.18
C SER A 292 -19.41 19.94 -15.26
N ILE A 293 -19.64 18.75 -14.71
CA ILE A 293 -18.68 17.63 -14.74
C ILE A 293 -18.35 17.24 -16.18
N LEU A 294 -19.37 16.98 -17.01
CA LEU A 294 -19.21 16.58 -18.40
C LEU A 294 -18.57 17.68 -19.25
N GLY A 295 -18.88 18.96 -18.97
CA GLY A 295 -18.19 20.10 -19.58
C GLY A 295 -16.71 20.19 -19.18
N GLY A 296 -16.39 19.81 -17.95
CA GLY A 296 -15.01 19.64 -17.47
C GLY A 296 -14.25 18.56 -18.25
N CYS A 297 -14.87 17.39 -18.45
CA CYS A 297 -14.32 16.31 -19.27
C CYS A 297 -14.00 16.78 -20.70
N GLN A 298 -14.93 17.49 -21.35
CA GLN A 298 -14.71 18.07 -22.68
C GLN A 298 -13.51 19.03 -22.68
N THR A 299 -13.39 19.88 -21.65
CA THR A 299 -12.28 20.84 -21.52
C THR A 299 -10.93 20.13 -21.36
N ILE A 300 -10.88 19.05 -20.59
CA ILE A 300 -9.70 18.21 -20.42
C ILE A 300 -9.27 17.60 -21.76
N VAL A 301 -10.21 17.00 -22.49
CA VAL A 301 -9.91 16.36 -23.79
C VAL A 301 -9.44 17.39 -24.82
N ASN A 302 -10.07 18.58 -24.87
CA ASN A 302 -9.64 19.68 -25.73
C ASN A 302 -8.20 20.13 -25.40
N SER A 303 -7.87 20.19 -24.12
CA SER A 303 -6.55 20.58 -23.63
C SER A 303 -5.49 19.51 -23.99
N LEU A 304 -5.81 18.22 -23.82
CA LEU A 304 -4.95 17.10 -24.22
C LEU A 304 -4.75 17.02 -25.74
N GLY A 305 -5.77 17.32 -26.54
CA GLY A 305 -5.66 17.40 -27.99
C GLY A 305 -4.68 18.49 -28.42
N THR A 306 -4.71 19.66 -27.77
CA THR A 306 -3.91 20.82 -28.17
C THR A 306 -2.51 20.89 -27.56
N ILE A 307 -2.20 20.10 -26.53
CA ILE A 307 -0.96 20.19 -25.77
C ILE A 307 0.29 19.98 -26.64
N ARG A 308 0.26 19.02 -27.58
CA ARG A 308 1.37 18.76 -28.51
C ARG A 308 1.58 19.90 -29.49
N ASN A 309 0.53 20.59 -29.92
CA ASN A 309 0.64 21.72 -30.86
C ASN A 309 1.33 22.93 -30.22
N LYS A 310 1.29 23.02 -28.88
CA LYS A 310 1.95 24.10 -28.10
C LYS A 310 3.35 23.72 -27.59
N LEU A 311 3.64 22.43 -27.47
CA LEU A 311 4.89 21.91 -26.90
C LEU A 311 5.82 21.24 -27.93
N GLY A 312 5.31 20.91 -29.11
CA GLY A 312 6.04 20.25 -30.19
C GLY A 312 6.36 21.19 -31.37
N ASP A 313 7.19 20.69 -32.26
CA ASP A 313 7.87 21.41 -33.36
C ASP A 313 6.95 21.90 -34.50
N ALA A 314 5.63 21.76 -34.36
CA ALA A 314 4.66 21.91 -35.45
C ALA A 314 4.48 23.36 -35.95
N HIS A 315 4.90 24.36 -35.17
CA HIS A 315 4.99 25.74 -35.60
C HIS A 315 6.27 26.37 -35.07
N GLY A 316 7.06 26.97 -35.98
CA GLY A 316 8.42 27.47 -35.76
C GLY A 316 8.68 28.07 -34.38
N VAL A 317 9.71 27.54 -33.73
CA VAL A 317 9.99 27.77 -32.31
C VAL A 317 10.56 29.18 -32.08
N GLY A 318 9.83 30.03 -31.36
CA GLY A 318 10.37 31.27 -30.78
C GLY A 318 11.47 30.96 -29.75
N ARG A 319 12.26 31.98 -29.36
CA ARG A 319 13.58 31.91 -28.68
C ARG A 319 13.76 31.02 -27.41
N SER A 320 12.77 30.27 -26.91
CA SER A 320 12.97 29.17 -25.94
C SER A 320 11.68 28.32 -25.79
N PRO A 321 11.61 27.08 -26.31
CA PRO A 321 10.48 26.20 -26.06
C PRO A 321 10.48 25.71 -24.60
N ALA A 322 9.39 25.94 -23.88
CA ALA A 322 9.20 25.36 -22.55
C ALA A 322 8.91 23.85 -22.67
N ARG A 323 9.89 23.00 -22.35
CA ARG A 323 9.73 21.54 -22.44
C ARG A 323 8.88 20.98 -21.28
N PRO A 324 8.00 20.00 -21.54
CA PRO A 324 7.22 19.35 -20.49
C PRO A 324 8.12 18.58 -19.52
N LYS A 325 8.03 18.91 -18.23
CA LYS A 325 8.57 18.11 -17.12
C LYS A 325 7.72 16.87 -16.84
N SER A 326 8.31 15.86 -16.19
CA SER A 326 7.65 14.60 -15.79
C SER A 326 6.28 14.81 -15.13
N ARG A 327 6.13 15.74 -14.17
CA ARG A 327 4.82 16.03 -13.54
C ARG A 327 3.69 16.36 -14.54
N HIS A 328 4.00 16.99 -15.67
CA HIS A 328 2.98 17.32 -16.68
C HIS A 328 2.60 16.08 -17.49
N ALA A 329 3.57 15.21 -17.77
CA ALA A 329 3.31 13.91 -18.37
C ALA A 329 2.48 13.01 -17.44
N HIS A 330 2.80 12.97 -16.15
CA HIS A 330 1.98 12.26 -15.16
C HIS A 330 0.51 12.73 -15.17
N LEU A 331 0.28 14.04 -15.15
CA LEU A 331 -1.07 14.59 -15.22
C LEU A 331 -1.78 14.20 -16.52
N ALA A 332 -1.10 14.34 -17.67
CA ALA A 332 -1.69 14.02 -18.98
C ALA A 332 -2.02 12.53 -19.13
N VAL A 333 -1.11 11.64 -18.72
CA VAL A 333 -1.29 10.18 -18.77
C VAL A 333 -2.43 9.76 -17.86
N ASN A 334 -2.50 10.27 -16.64
CA ASN A 334 -3.55 9.90 -15.69
C ASN A 334 -4.93 10.41 -16.13
N LEU A 335 -5.02 11.66 -16.60
CA LEU A 335 -6.27 12.21 -17.14
C LEU A 335 -6.74 11.43 -18.38
N SER A 336 -5.81 11.07 -19.27
CA SER A 336 -6.12 10.27 -20.45
C SER A 336 -6.62 8.88 -20.08
N GLY A 337 -5.93 8.18 -19.17
CA GLY A 337 -6.34 6.86 -18.70
C GLY A 337 -7.72 6.87 -18.06
N ALA A 338 -7.98 7.81 -17.12
CA ALA A 338 -9.28 7.94 -16.47
C ALA A 338 -10.41 8.22 -17.47
N MET A 339 -10.18 9.09 -18.45
CA MET A 339 -11.15 9.38 -19.51
C MET A 339 -11.39 8.16 -20.41
N ALA A 340 -10.33 7.43 -20.78
CA ALA A 340 -10.45 6.25 -21.63
C ALA A 340 -11.24 5.14 -20.94
N VAL A 341 -10.96 4.89 -19.66
CA VAL A 341 -11.71 3.95 -18.81
C VAL A 341 -13.18 4.33 -18.75
N TYR A 342 -13.47 5.59 -18.39
CA TYR A 342 -14.85 6.07 -18.27
C TYR A 342 -15.65 5.91 -19.56
N LEU A 343 -15.06 6.24 -20.72
CA LEU A 343 -15.70 6.07 -22.02
C LEU A 343 -16.00 4.60 -22.33
N VAL A 344 -15.06 3.72 -22.00
CA VAL A 344 -15.15 2.30 -22.27
C VAL A 344 -16.19 1.62 -21.36
N GLU A 345 -16.20 1.95 -20.07
CA GLU A 345 -17.23 1.49 -19.13
C GLU A 345 -18.62 1.95 -19.56
N THR A 346 -18.75 3.24 -19.91
CA THR A 346 -20.03 3.80 -20.40
C THR A 346 -20.50 3.09 -21.68
N TRP A 347 -19.57 2.82 -22.60
CA TRP A 347 -19.85 2.08 -23.83
C TRP A 347 -20.25 0.63 -23.54
N ALA A 348 -19.62 -0.04 -22.57
CA ALA A 348 -19.90 -1.43 -22.21
C ALA A 348 -21.24 -1.60 -21.50
N ASP A 349 -21.61 -0.65 -20.64
CA ASP A 349 -22.86 -0.66 -19.86
C ASP A 349 -24.11 -0.27 -20.69
N ARG A 350 -23.93 0.09 -21.97
CA ARG A 350 -25.06 0.43 -22.82
C ARG A 350 -25.97 -0.79 -23.02
N PRO A 351 -27.30 -0.61 -23.01
CA PRO A 351 -28.20 -1.68 -23.44
C PRO A 351 -27.87 -2.01 -24.90
N LYS A 352 -27.40 -3.24 -25.16
CA LYS A 352 -27.23 -3.73 -26.53
C LYS A 352 -28.62 -3.68 -27.18
N SER A 353 -28.84 -2.72 -28.07
CA SER A 353 -30.02 -2.75 -28.94
C SER A 353 -29.96 -4.06 -29.71
N ASP A 354 -31.10 -4.75 -29.81
CA ASP A 354 -31.26 -5.98 -30.60
C ASP A 354 -30.85 -5.73 -32.06
N THR A 355 -29.56 -5.91 -32.37
CA THR A 355 -29.05 -6.07 -33.73
C THR A 355 -29.25 -7.52 -34.15
N ASN A 356 -30.50 -7.96 -34.12
CA ASN A 356 -30.98 -9.14 -34.81
C ASN A 356 -32.07 -8.70 -35.79
N GLY A 357 -31.67 -8.07 -36.90
CA GLY A 357 -32.66 -7.58 -37.86
C GLY A 357 -32.18 -6.74 -39.03
N ILE A 358 -31.17 -7.17 -39.79
CA ILE A 358 -30.99 -6.81 -41.22
C ILE A 358 -30.42 -8.07 -41.91
N VAL A 359 -31.26 -9.00 -42.37
CA VAL A 359 -31.62 -9.19 -43.79
C VAL A 359 -30.98 -8.17 -44.72
N ILE A 360 -29.86 -8.50 -45.38
CA ILE A 360 -29.79 -8.98 -46.78
C ILE A 360 -28.56 -9.90 -46.92
#